data_AF-A0A1Z9F1W0-F1
#
_entry.id   AF-A0A1Z9F1W0-F1
#
_cell.length_a   1.000
_cell.length_b   1.000
_cell.length_c   1.000
_cell.angle_alpha   90.00
_cell.angle_beta   90.00
_cell.angle_gamma   90.00
#
_symmetry.space_group_name_H-M   'P 1'
#
loop_
_entity.id
_entity.type
_entity.pdbx_description
1 polymer ?
#
loop_
_entity_poly.entity_id
_entity_poly.type
_entity_poly.pdbx_seq_one_letter_code
_entity_poly.pdbx_strand_id
1 'polypeptide(L)' 'MKGEYIIRLNGTIHTYTDFDDIPDKIGAVISFNPDYPEPPHTNEEHELIETFNDKLKQLMERECQQLRG' A
#
# COMPACT_ATOMS: atom_id res chain seq x y z
N MET A 1 -2.92 5.93 5.64
CA MET A 1 -3.73 4.70 5.92
C MET A 1 -2.84 3.70 6.64
N LYS A 2 -3.22 3.24 7.83
CA LYS A 2 -2.39 2.31 8.63
C LYS A 2 -2.47 0.88 8.10
N GLY A 3 -1.39 0.12 8.32
CA GLY A 3 -1.25 -1.26 7.89
C GLY A 3 0.22 -1.64 7.72
N GLU A 4 0.48 -2.79 7.12
CA GLU A 4 1.82 -3.22 6.74
C GLU A 4 1.99 -3.20 5.22
N TYR A 5 2.98 -2.45 4.75
CA TYR A 5 3.29 -2.35 3.32
C TYR A 5 4.76 -2.69 3.10
N ILE A 6 5.01 -3.75 2.32
CA ILE A 6 6.37 -4.18 1.99
C ILE A 6 6.66 -3.76 0.56
N ILE A 7 7.67 -2.92 0.38
CA ILE A 7 8.00 -2.26 -0.88
C ILE A 7 9.45 -2.53 -1.24
N ARG A 8 9.71 -2.83 -2.51
CA ARG A 8 11.07 -2.86 -3.04
C ARG A 8 11.48 -1.48 -3.55
N LEU A 9 12.64 -1.00 -3.14
CA LEU A 9 13.27 0.25 -3.59
C LEU A 9 14.76 0.00 -3.86
N ASN A 10 15.21 0.25 -5.08
CA ASN A 10 16.61 0.09 -5.50
C ASN A 10 17.19 -1.29 -5.12
N GLY A 11 16.43 -2.35 -5.35
CA GLY A 11 16.81 -3.73 -4.99
C GLY A 11 16.71 -4.08 -3.49
N THR A 12 16.39 -3.12 -2.61
CA THR A 12 16.24 -3.33 -1.16
C THR A 12 14.77 -3.40 -0.77
N ILE A 13 14.45 -4.15 0.30
CA ILE A 13 13.09 -4.30 0.83
C ILE A 13 12.90 -3.37 2.02
N HIS A 14 11.81 -2.62 2.02
CA HIS A 14 11.40 -1.69 3.07
C HIS A 14 10.00 -2.03 3.57
N THR A 15 9.78 -1.88 4.88
CA THR A 15 8.46 -2.00 5.50
C THR A 15 7.98 -0.63 5.95
N TYR A 16 6.77 -0.27 5.55
CA TYR A 16 6.08 0.94 5.96
C TYR A 16 4.84 0.57 6.78
N THR A 17 4.56 1.37 7.81
CA THR A 17 3.37 1.19 8.67
C THR A 17 2.23 2.16 8.34
N ASP A 18 2.47 3.06 7.39
CA ASP A 18 1.49 4.01 6.86
C ASP A 18 1.66 4.11 5.34
N PHE A 19 0.55 4.03 4.62
CA PHE A 19 0.51 4.19 3.17
C PHE A 19 1.09 5.52 2.71
N ASP A 20 0.86 6.58 3.48
CA ASP A 20 1.24 7.94 3.10
C ASP A 20 2.76 8.19 3.25
N ASP A 21 3.48 7.28 3.92
CA ASP A 21 4.94 7.30 4.00
C ASP A 21 5.61 6.64 2.78
N ILE A 22 4.85 5.94 1.92
CA ILE A 22 5.41 5.22 0.78
C ILE A 22 5.76 6.21 -0.34
N PRO A 23 7.00 6.19 -0.89
CA PRO A 23 7.42 7.11 -1.94
C PRO A 23 6.54 7.07 -3.21
N ASP A 24 6.53 8.17 -3.95
CA ASP A 24 5.81 8.32 -5.23
C ASP A 24 6.40 7.47 -6.37
N LYS A 25 7.62 6.96 -6.21
CA LYS A 25 8.24 6.02 -7.14
C LYS A 25 8.83 4.87 -6.36
N ILE A 26 8.45 3.66 -6.74
CA ILE A 26 8.88 2.43 -6.09
C ILE A 26 9.41 1.44 -7.13
N GLY A 27 10.15 0.43 -6.72
CA GLY A 27 10.54 -0.66 -7.61
C GLY A 27 9.39 -1.63 -7.85
N ALA A 28 8.84 -2.17 -6.76
CA ALA A 28 7.71 -3.08 -6.79
C ALA A 28 6.95 -3.09 -5.46
N VAL A 29 5.64 -3.35 -5.53
CA VAL A 29 4.84 -3.72 -4.36
C VAL A 29 5.08 -5.20 -4.06
N ILE A 30 5.51 -5.51 -2.83
CA ILE A 30 5.73 -6.90 -2.39
C ILE A 30 4.57 -7.38 -1.51
N SER A 31 4.05 -6.52 -0.63
CA SER A 31 2.88 -6.79 0.20
C SER A 31 2.07 -5.51 0.38
N PHE A 32 0.75 -5.64 0.36
CA PHE A 32 -0.22 -4.58 0.64
C PHE A 32 -1.24 -5.11 1.65
N ASN A 33 -1.05 -4.77 2.92
CA ASN A 33 -1.87 -5.28 4.02
C ASN A 33 -2.37 -4.11 4.90
N PRO A 34 -3.33 -3.29 4.42
CA PRO A 34 -3.96 -2.26 5.24
C PRO A 34 -4.66 -2.86 6.46
N ASP A 35 -4.71 -2.11 7.56
CA ASP A 35 -5.48 -2.50 8.74
C ASP A 35 -6.97 -2.55 8.37
N TYR A 36 -7.53 -3.77 8.36
CA TYR A 36 -8.93 -4.02 8.01
C TYR A 36 -9.78 -4.03 9.29
N PRO A 37 -10.86 -3.23 9.36
CA PRO A 37 -11.73 -3.21 10.55
C PRO A 37 -12.46 -4.55 10.71
N GLU A 38 -12.70 -5.02 11.94
CA GLU A 38 -13.44 -6.26 12.16
C GLU A 38 -14.95 -6.10 11.91
N PRO A 39 -15.66 -7.14 11.44
CA PRO A 39 -17.11 -7.08 11.30
C PRO A 39 -17.83 -7.14 12.66
N PRO A 40 -19.02 -6.54 12.81
CA PRO A 40 -19.81 -5.85 11.78
C PRO A 40 -19.28 -4.44 11.48
N HIS A 41 -19.25 -4.07 10.19
CA HIS A 41 -18.72 -2.77 9.75
C HIS A 41 -19.79 -1.68 9.78
N THR A 42 -19.39 -0.48 10.18
CA THR A 42 -20.12 0.78 10.00
C THR A 42 -20.04 1.27 8.56
N ASN A 43 -20.88 2.24 8.18
CA ASN A 43 -20.83 2.83 6.84
C ASN A 43 -19.47 3.51 6.56
N GLU A 44 -18.89 4.19 7.55
CA GLU A 44 -17.56 4.83 7.43
C GLU A 44 -16.47 3.78 7.20
N GLU A 45 -16.55 2.61 7.85
CA GLU A 45 -15.62 1.49 7.61
C GLU A 45 -15.82 0.87 6.23
N HIS A 46 -17.07 0.77 5.74
CA HIS A 46 -17.34 0.34 4.37
C HIS A 46 -16.73 1.30 3.33
N GLU A 47 -16.89 2.61 3.52
CA GLU A 47 -16.26 3.63 2.67
C GLU A 47 -14.73 3.51 2.71
N LEU A 48 -14.14 3.28 3.89
CA LEU A 48 -12.71 3.03 4.02
C LEU A 48 -12.26 1.80 3.24
N ILE A 49 -12.92 0.65 3.42
CA ILE A 49 -12.60 -0.61 2.74
C ILE A 49 -12.71 -0.46 1.22
N GLU A 50 -13.71 0.28 0.73
CA GLU A 50 -13.89 0.55 -0.69
C GLU A 50 -12.65 1.24 -1.30
N THR A 51 -11.97 2.12 -0.55
CA THR A 51 -10.75 2.79 -1.02
C THR A 51 -9.55 1.88 -1.20
N PHE A 52 -9.53 0.68 -0.61
CA PHE A 52 -8.33 -0.17 -0.57
C PHE A 52 -7.89 -0.62 -1.96
N ASN A 53 -8.84 -0.96 -2.83
CA ASN A 53 -8.56 -1.35 -4.21
C ASN A 53 -7.92 -0.21 -5.02
N ASP A 54 -8.43 1.00 -4.85
CA ASP A 54 -7.90 2.16 -5.56
C ASP A 54 -6.52 2.56 -5.03
N LYS A 55 -6.30 2.42 -3.72
CA LYS A 55 -4.98 2.63 -3.10
C LYS A 55 -3.94 1.61 -3.58
N LEU A 56 -4.32 0.34 -3.73
CA LEU A 56 -3.43 -0.68 -4.30
C LEU A 56 -3.07 -0.32 -5.76
N LYS A 57 -4.04 0.07 -6.59
CA LYS A 57 -3.78 0.49 -7.97
C LYS A 57 -2.87 1.71 -8.04
N GLN A 58 -3.12 2.73 -7.21
CA GLN A 58 -2.23 3.89 -7.10
C GLN A 58 -0.80 3.48 -6.76
N LEU A 59 -0.62 2.49 -5.89
CA LEU A 59 0.70 1.99 -5.53
C LEU A 59 1.38 1.26 -6.69
N MET A 60 0.63 0.45 -7.43
CA MET A 60 1.13 -0.25 -8.63
C MET A 60 1.52 0.73 -9.75
N GLU A 61 0.80 1.85 -9.90
CA GLU A 61 1.14 2.91 -10.86
C GLU A 61 2.47 3.62 -10.55
N ARG A 62 2.90 3.59 -9.28
CA ARG A 62 4.20 4.14 -8.84
C ARG A 62 5.37 3.22 -9.19
N GLU A 63 5.14 2.00 -9.67
CA GLU A 63 6.22 1.08 -10.00
C GLU A 63 7.05 1.58 -11.18
N CYS A 64 8.37 1.64 -10.95
CA CYS A 64 9.37 2.07 -11.90
C CYS A 64 10.41 0.97 -12.04
N GLN A 65 10.59 0.45 -13.27
CA GLN A 65 11.56 -0.62 -13.55
C GLN A 65 12.99 -0.27 -13.13
N GLN A 66 13.38 1.00 -13.19
CA GLN A 66 14.72 1.47 -12.80
C GLN A 66 15.00 1.27 -11.30
N LEU A 67 13.96 1.21 -10.46
CA LEU A 67 14.08 1.04 -9.02
C LEU A 67 13.91 -0.43 -8.58
N ARG A 68 13.73 -1.37 -9.52
CA ARG A 68 13.56 -2.80 -9.20
C ARG A 68 14.86 -3.48 -8.77
N GLY A 69 16.02 -2.94 -9.16
CA GLY A 69 17.34 -3.55 -8.95
C GLY A 69 17.78 -4.38 -10.14
#